data_AF-A0A199V446-F1
#
_entry.id   AF-A0A199V446-F1
#
_cell.length_a   1.000
_cell.length_b   1.000
_cell.length_c   1.000
_cell.angle_alpha   90.00
_cell.angle_beta   90.00
_cell.angle_gamma   90.00
#
_symmetry.space_group_name_H-M   'P 1'
#
loop_
_entity.id
_entity.type
_entity.pdbx_description
1 polymer ?
#
loop_
_entity_poly.entity_id
_entity_poly.type
_entity_poly.pdbx_seq_one_letter_code
_entity_poly.pdbx_strand_id
1 'polypeptide(L)'
;MLVGGSNPHEHYVFSNVQYPTELSLEAFSPEYLNPAFAALRPSIISTLLLLNYERPFPLQFHIGRLSMNVVSVTMASPAFTTHSFSMNQRC
;
A
#
# COMPACT_ATOMS: atom_id res chain seq x y z
N MET A 1 -0.59 4.61 1.88
CA MET A 1 -1.59 3.84 2.66
C MET A 1 -2.77 4.75 2.90
N LEU A 2 -4.00 4.27 2.74
CA LEU A 2 -5.20 5.06 3.04
C LEU A 2 -5.62 4.77 4.49
N VAL A 3 -5.96 5.82 5.23
CA VAL A 3 -6.40 5.75 6.63
C VAL A 3 -7.66 6.59 6.75
N GLY A 4 -8.71 6.06 7.36
CA GLY A 4 -9.95 6.80 7.54
C GLY A 4 -10.95 6.01 8.37
N GLY A 5 -11.96 6.74 8.85
CA GLY A 5 -12.98 6.19 9.74
C GLY A 5 -12.53 6.16 11.20
N SER A 6 -13.51 6.34 12.08
CA SER A 6 -13.43 6.18 13.53
C SER A 6 -14.82 6.46 14.05
N ASN A 7 -15.39 5.55 14.85
CA ASN A 7 -16.69 5.78 15.46
C ASN A 7 -16.67 5.30 16.92
N PRO A 8 -16.52 6.21 17.90
CA PRO A 8 -16.53 5.84 19.31
C PRO A 8 -17.93 5.57 19.88
N HIS A 9 -18.98 5.71 19.05
CA HIS A 9 -20.38 5.54 19.44
C HIS A 9 -21.02 4.30 18.79
N GLU A 10 -22.06 3.74 19.42
CA GLU A 10 -22.83 2.60 18.86
C GLU A 10 -23.53 2.93 17.53
N HIS A 11 -23.84 4.21 17.32
CA HIS A 11 -24.46 4.73 16.11
C HIS A 11 -23.60 5.83 15.50
N TYR A 12 -23.92 6.22 14.26
CA TYR A 12 -23.31 7.38 13.65
C TYR A 12 -23.87 8.66 14.27
N VAL A 13 -23.03 9.42 14.95
CA VAL A 13 -23.40 10.66 15.63
C VAL A 13 -22.46 11.77 15.21
N PHE A 14 -23.01 12.80 14.58
CA PHE A 14 -22.24 13.88 13.94
C PHE A 14 -22.26 15.21 14.69
N SER A 15 -23.14 15.36 15.69
CA SER A 15 -23.33 16.62 16.42
C SER A 15 -23.62 16.36 17.89
N ASN A 16 -23.40 17.37 18.74
CA ASN A 16 -23.68 17.34 20.18
C ASN A 16 -22.96 16.22 20.97
N VAL A 17 -21.78 15.80 20.51
CA VAL A 17 -20.91 14.80 21.18
C VAL A 17 -19.46 15.25 21.15
N GLN A 18 -18.66 14.79 22.12
CA GLN A 18 -17.25 15.16 22.23
C GLN A 18 -16.38 14.60 21.09
N TYR A 19 -16.74 13.43 20.55
CA TYR A 19 -16.00 12.76 19.48
C TYR A 19 -16.96 12.30 18.35
N PRO A 20 -17.33 13.20 17.42
CA PRO A 20 -18.21 12.84 16.31
C PRO A 20 -17.66 11.70 15.47
N THR A 21 -18.53 11.01 14.73
CA THR A 21 -18.12 10.04 13.70
C THR A 21 -17.17 10.71 12.71
N GLU A 22 -16.02 10.06 12.50
CA GLU A 22 -14.96 10.53 11.61
C GLU A 22 -15.27 10.08 10.17
N LEU A 23 -15.33 11.05 9.25
CA LEU A 23 -15.67 10.84 7.83
C LEU A 23 -14.54 11.24 6.88
N SER A 24 -13.41 11.73 7.40
CA SER A 24 -12.26 12.10 6.60
C SER A 24 -11.50 10.88 6.12
N LEU A 25 -10.68 11.11 5.10
CA LEU A 25 -9.81 10.11 4.52
C LEU A 25 -8.45 10.75 4.30
N GLU A 26 -7.43 10.12 4.85
CA GLU A 26 -6.05 10.55 4.76
C GLU A 26 -5.20 9.55 3.99
N ALA A 27 -4.17 10.05 3.34
CA ALA A 27 -3.18 9.24 2.65
C ALA A 27 -1.82 9.38 3.35
N PHE A 28 -1.37 8.30 3.98
CA PHE A 28 -0.02 8.21 4.52
C PHE A 28 0.99 7.92 3.40
N SER A 29 2.02 8.76 3.32
CA SER A 29 3.15 8.62 2.40
C SER A 29 4.42 8.21 3.17
N PRO A 30 4.88 6.96 3.03
CA PRO A 30 6.10 6.49 3.68
C PRO A 30 7.36 7.19 3.16
N GLU A 31 8.42 7.19 3.99
CA GLU A 31 9.68 7.90 3.71
C GLU A 31 10.33 7.51 2.37
N TYR A 32 10.22 6.25 1.97
CA TYR A 32 10.75 5.76 0.69
C TYR A 32 10.07 6.38 -0.55
N LEU A 33 8.95 7.11 -0.37
CA LEU A 33 8.31 7.89 -1.44
C LEU A 33 8.71 9.37 -1.45
N ASN A 34 9.59 9.81 -0.54
CA ASN A 34 10.06 11.19 -0.51
C ASN A 34 10.63 11.61 -1.89
N PRO A 35 10.26 12.79 -2.44
CA PRO A 35 10.77 13.28 -3.71
C PRO A 35 12.30 13.30 -3.81
N ALA A 36 13.02 13.47 -2.71
CA ALA A 36 14.49 13.40 -2.67
C ALA A 36 15.04 12.06 -3.17
N PHE A 37 14.28 10.97 -3.04
CA PHE A 37 14.66 9.63 -3.50
C PHE A 37 14.05 9.26 -4.85
N ALA A 38 13.41 10.20 -5.57
CA ALA A 38 12.71 9.91 -6.81
C ALA A 38 13.59 9.21 -7.86
N ALA A 39 14.88 9.59 -7.94
CA ALA A 39 15.85 9.00 -8.86
C ALA A 39 16.25 7.56 -8.50
N LEU A 40 16.00 7.11 -7.27
CA LEU A 40 16.31 5.76 -6.79
C LEU A 40 15.10 4.83 -6.84
N ARG A 41 13.89 5.35 -7.11
CA ARG A 41 12.67 4.55 -7.14
C ARG A 41 12.65 3.64 -8.37
N PRO A 42 12.47 2.32 -8.20
CA PRO A 42 12.30 1.42 -9.33
C PRO A 42 10.99 1.71 -10.08
N SER A 43 11.01 1.55 -11.40
CA SER A 43 9.81 1.61 -12.25
C SER A 43 9.70 0.34 -13.10
N ILE A 44 8.57 -0.35 -13.03
CA ILE A 44 8.29 -1.52 -13.86
C ILE A 44 8.06 -1.06 -15.30
N ILE A 45 8.83 -1.61 -16.25
CA ILE A 45 8.70 -1.36 -17.69
C ILE A 45 7.71 -2.37 -18.29
N SER A 46 7.86 -3.65 -17.94
CA SER A 46 7.04 -4.73 -18.47
C SER A 46 6.98 -5.92 -17.52
N THR A 47 5.82 -6.57 -17.48
CA THR A 47 5.55 -7.79 -16.71
C THR A 47 4.39 -8.56 -17.35
N LEU A 48 4.15 -9.79 -16.90
CA LEU A 48 2.95 -10.56 -17.25
C LEU A 48 1.74 -10.12 -16.42
N LEU A 49 0.55 -10.18 -17.04
CA LEU A 49 -0.73 -9.92 -16.37
C LEU A 49 -1.18 -11.10 -15.49
N LEU A 50 -0.86 -12.32 -15.93
CA LEU A 50 -1.21 -13.56 -15.23
C LEU A 50 0.07 -14.34 -14.95
N LEU A 51 0.20 -14.78 -13.70
CA LEU A 51 1.33 -15.56 -13.21
C LEU A 51 0.83 -16.93 -12.80
N ASN A 52 1.66 -17.94 -13.04
CA ASN A 52 1.43 -19.29 -12.57
C ASN A 52 2.31 -19.55 -11.34
N TYR A 53 1.74 -20.23 -10.35
CA TYR A 53 2.48 -20.64 -9.18
C TYR A 53 3.69 -21.51 -9.56
N GLU A 54 4.83 -21.28 -8.88
CA GLU A 54 6.12 -21.96 -9.10
C GLU A 54 6.68 -21.86 -10.54
N ARG A 55 6.21 -20.91 -11.35
CA ARG A 55 6.76 -20.65 -12.68
C ARG A 55 7.58 -19.35 -12.70
N PRO A 56 8.80 -19.38 -13.26
CA PRO A 56 9.55 -18.15 -13.51
C PRO A 56 8.79 -17.29 -14.52
N PHE A 57 8.88 -15.97 -14.36
CA PHE A 57 8.27 -15.01 -15.26
C PHE A 57 9.25 -13.86 -15.57
N PRO A 58 9.16 -13.25 -16.76
CA PRO A 58 9.96 -12.08 -17.09
C PRO A 58 9.42 -10.84 -16.36
N LEU A 59 10.31 -10.12 -15.67
CA LEU A 59 10.05 -8.80 -15.10
C LEU A 59 11.14 -7.85 -15.58
N GLN A 60 10.75 -6.81 -16.32
CA GLN A 60 11.64 -5.76 -16.75
C GLN A 60 11.34 -4.50 -15.95
N PHE A 61 12.38 -3.93 -15.32
CA PHE A 61 12.26 -2.69 -14.56
C PHE A 61 13.48 -1.80 -14.79
N HIS A 62 13.31 -0.50 -14.60
CA HIS A 62 14.37 0.49 -14.52
C HIS A 62 14.59 0.85 -13.05
N ILE A 63 15.83 1.06 -12.66
CA ILE A 63 16.20 1.53 -11.34
C ILE A 63 17.39 2.46 -11.46
N GLY A 64 17.47 3.45 -10.57
CA GLY A 64 18.62 4.35 -10.50
C GLY A 64 19.91 3.62 -10.18
N ARG A 65 20.99 4.39 -9.99
CA ARG A 65 22.33 3.84 -9.77
C ARG A 65 22.40 3.14 -8.40
N LEU A 66 22.22 1.83 -8.40
CA LEU A 66 22.31 0.96 -7.22
C LEU A 66 23.22 -0.23 -7.49
N SER A 67 23.80 -0.79 -6.44
CA SER A 67 24.50 -2.07 -6.51
C SER A 67 23.48 -3.19 -6.78
N MET A 68 23.72 -4.02 -7.81
CA MET A 68 22.80 -5.10 -8.23
C MET A 68 22.46 -6.11 -7.12
N ASN A 69 23.29 -6.24 -6.08
CA ASN A 69 23.12 -7.24 -5.01
C ASN A 69 22.05 -6.87 -3.95
N VAL A 70 21.29 -5.79 -4.15
CA VAL A 70 20.35 -5.25 -3.12
C VAL A 70 18.90 -5.22 -3.65
N VAL A 71 18.63 -5.82 -4.80
CA VAL A 71 17.27 -5.83 -5.37
C VAL A 71 16.47 -7.00 -4.80
N SER A 72 15.35 -6.68 -4.16
CA SER A 72 14.32 -7.65 -3.75
C SER A 72 13.03 -7.42 -4.53
N VAL A 73 12.31 -8.49 -4.84
CA VAL A 73 10.98 -8.45 -5.43
C VAL A 73 10.00 -9.07 -4.46
N THR A 74 8.87 -8.41 -4.23
CA THR A 74 7.81 -8.86 -3.32
C THR A 74 6.46 -8.75 -4.03
N MET A 75 5.59 -9.74 -3.83
CA MET A 75 4.22 -9.73 -4.35
C MET A 75 3.26 -9.50 -3.19
N ALA A 76 2.57 -8.36 -3.18
CA ALA A 76 1.60 -8.05 -2.16
C ALA A 76 0.17 -8.33 -2.66
N SER A 77 -0.58 -9.12 -1.91
CA SER A 77 -2.01 -9.32 -2.15
C SER A 77 -2.81 -8.15 -1.57
N PRO A 78 -3.78 -7.58 -2.31
CA PRO A 78 -4.57 -6.45 -1.82
C PRO A 78 -5.39 -6.83 -0.58
N ALA A 79 -5.48 -5.89 0.35
CA ALA A 79 -6.22 -6.05 1.59
C ALA A 79 -7.72 -5.70 1.41
N PHE A 80 -8.58 -6.39 2.17
CA PHE A 80 -9.94 -5.92 2.48
C PHE A 80 -10.06 -5.76 4.00
N THR A 81 -10.23 -4.52 4.48
CA THR A 81 -10.13 -4.20 5.91
C THR A 81 -11.42 -3.63 6.49
N THR A 82 -11.95 -4.25 7.55
CA THR A 82 -13.05 -3.72 8.37
C THR A 82 -12.93 -4.23 9.80
N HIS A 83 -13.38 -3.46 10.80
CA HIS A 83 -13.31 -3.84 12.22
C HIS A 83 -11.93 -4.35 12.68
N SER A 84 -10.86 -3.68 12.26
CA SER A 84 -9.47 -4.08 12.53
C SER A 84 -9.07 -5.47 11.99
N PHE A 85 -9.90 -6.06 11.14
CA PHE A 85 -9.63 -7.32 10.48
C PHE A 85 -9.21 -7.06 9.03
N SER A 86 -8.06 -7.60 8.62
CA SER A 86 -7.54 -7.51 7.25
C SER A 86 -7.57 -8.90 6.61
N MET A 87 -8.48 -9.09 5.67
CA MET A 87 -8.51 -10.29 4.84
C MET A 87 -7.51 -10.15 3.69
N ASN A 88 -6.93 -11.29 3.32
CA ASN A 88 -6.21 -11.48 2.06
C ASN A 88 -4.83 -10.80 1.93
N GLN A 89 -4.51 -9.81 2.76
CA GLN A 89 -3.20 -9.15 2.75
C GLN A 89 -2.09 -10.13 3.17
N ARG A 90 -1.12 -10.31 2.27
CA ARG A 90 0.12 -11.09 2.48
C ARG A 90 1.20 -10.58 1.53
N CYS A 91 2.45 -10.68 1.95
CA CYS A 91 3.64 -10.30 1.19
C CYS A 91 4.55 -11.53 1.01
#